data_AF-Q5C3K1-F1
#
_entry.id   AF-Q5C3K1-F1
#
_cell.length_a   1.000
_cell.length_b   1.000
_cell.length_c   1.000
_cell.angle_alpha   90.00
_cell.angle_beta   90.00
_cell.angle_gamma   90.00
#
_symmetry.space_group_name_H-M   'P 1'
#
loop_
_entity.id
_entity.type
_entity.pdbx_description
1 polymer ?
#
loop_
_entity_poly.entity_id
_entity_poly.type
_entity_poly.pdbx_seq_one_letter_code
_entity_poly.pdbx_strand_id
1 'polypeptide(L)'
;MVDKKCVDFCYKYLDKVVRLCQQPKLNLKASPPYILDTIPDIYEKLQGITAKYEENYDILSEIDYFQIYILTLIEKCKQTINLFKNSKEKIFDIDSDARFRLVKLSLVYSHLLNDLEALFPQNTFVPSFRITKPNAAHWWVTNFGDSVIVSWQLFKNSLIQTFRIDSDTQLLALQTTIDITCNNYVSIFEFDVFT
;
A
#
# COMPACT_ATOMS: atom_id res chain seq x y z
N MET A 1 14.06 2.21 -11.25
CA MET A 1 14.24 0.75 -11.27
C MET A 1 14.52 0.24 -9.88
N VAL A 2 13.64 -0.64 -9.39
CA VAL A 2 13.80 -1.32 -8.10
C VAL A 2 14.62 -2.59 -8.35
N ASP A 3 15.88 -2.58 -7.93
CA ASP A 3 16.76 -3.75 -8.05
C ASP A 3 16.46 -4.81 -6.97
N LYS A 4 17.04 -6.01 -7.13
CA LYS A 4 16.90 -7.09 -6.13
C LYS A 4 17.33 -6.65 -4.73
N LYS A 5 18.32 -5.75 -4.62
CA LYS A 5 18.79 -5.21 -3.33
C LYS A 5 17.73 -4.38 -2.62
N CYS A 6 16.93 -3.61 -3.35
CA CYS A 6 15.80 -2.88 -2.79
C CYS A 6 14.78 -3.82 -2.16
N VAL A 7 14.50 -4.96 -2.81
CA VAL A 7 13.61 -5.99 -2.27
C VAL A 7 14.21 -6.66 -1.04
N ASP A 8 15.51 -6.95 -1.04
CA ASP A 8 16.21 -7.47 0.16
C ASP A 8 16.14 -6.51 1.35
N PHE A 9 16.24 -5.20 1.09
CA PHE A 9 16.03 -4.20 2.14
C PHE A 9 14.59 -4.22 2.65
N CYS A 10 13.61 -4.39 1.75
CA CYS A 10 12.21 -4.52 2.12
C CYS A 10 12.00 -5.67 3.10
N TYR A 11 12.52 -6.87 2.81
CA TYR A 11 12.44 -8.02 3.72
C TYR A 11 13.04 -7.74 5.09
N LYS A 12 14.23 -7.12 5.15
CA LYS A 12 14.88 -6.74 6.42
C LYS A 12 14.04 -5.77 7.24
N TYR A 13 13.35 -4.84 6.56
CA TYR A 13 12.48 -3.87 7.22
C TYR A 13 11.20 -4.54 7.74
N LEU A 14 10.58 -5.45 6.98
CA LEU A 14 9.41 -6.23 7.40
C LEU A 14 9.75 -7.07 8.64
N ASP A 15 10.84 -7.82 8.62
CA ASP A 15 11.30 -8.62 9.77
C ASP A 15 11.45 -7.78 11.04
N LYS A 16 12.01 -6.58 10.89
CA LYS A 16 12.19 -5.65 12.00
C LYS A 16 10.86 -5.14 12.54
N VAL A 17 9.90 -4.85 11.66
CA VAL A 17 8.54 -4.44 12.06
C VAL A 17 7.84 -5.57 12.82
N VAL A 18 7.91 -6.81 12.33
CA VAL A 18 7.33 -8.00 13.01
C VAL A 18 7.90 -8.13 14.41
N ARG A 19 9.23 -8.11 14.57
CA ARG A 19 9.89 -8.24 15.88
C ARG A 19 9.47 -7.14 16.86
N LEU A 20 9.29 -5.91 16.37
CA LEU A 20 8.78 -4.81 17.20
C LEU A 20 7.33 -5.05 17.62
N CYS A 21 6.49 -5.53 16.71
CA CYS A 21 5.08 -5.80 16.98
C CYS A 21 4.85 -7.03 17.87
N GLN A 22 5.81 -7.97 17.92
CA GLN A 22 5.75 -9.16 18.78
C GLN A 22 6.07 -8.89 20.26
N GLN A 23 6.43 -7.66 20.63
CA GLN A 23 6.72 -7.32 22.02
C GLN A 23 5.50 -7.61 22.91
N PRO A 24 5.61 -8.48 23.95
CA PRO A 24 4.44 -8.90 24.75
C PRO A 24 3.68 -7.74 25.40
N LYS A 25 4.39 -6.66 25.76
CA LYS A 25 3.82 -5.44 26.32
C LYS A 25 2.84 -4.73 25.39
N LEU A 26 2.93 -4.94 24.07
CA LEU A 26 1.98 -4.36 23.13
C LEU A 26 0.58 -4.95 23.27
N ASN A 27 0.45 -6.21 23.70
CA ASN A 27 -0.85 -6.87 23.85
C ASN A 27 -1.78 -6.65 22.64
N LEU A 28 -1.26 -6.91 21.43
CA LEU A 28 -2.04 -6.75 20.19
C LEU A 28 -3.18 -7.78 20.19
N LYS A 29 -4.41 -7.30 20.05
CA LYS A 29 -5.58 -8.16 19.90
C LYS A 29 -5.57 -8.76 18.49
N ALA A 30 -5.89 -10.05 18.38
CA ALA A 30 -6.09 -10.74 17.11
C ALA A 30 -7.42 -10.30 16.48
N SER A 31 -7.44 -9.09 15.93
CA SER A 31 -8.57 -8.50 15.22
C SER A 31 -8.06 -7.84 13.95
N PRO A 32 -8.71 -8.05 12.78
CA PRO A 32 -8.34 -7.34 11.56
C PRO A 32 -8.41 -5.82 11.75
N PRO A 33 -7.45 -5.04 11.23
CA PRO A 33 -6.20 -5.48 10.60
C PRO A 33 -5.18 -5.95 11.66
N TYR A 34 -4.74 -7.21 11.57
CA TYR A 34 -3.79 -7.79 12.52
C TYR A 34 -2.39 -7.85 11.92
N ILE A 35 -1.57 -6.85 12.27
CA ILE A 35 -0.23 -6.62 11.70
C ILE A 35 0.71 -7.83 11.82
N LEU A 36 0.51 -8.68 12.82
CA LEU A 36 1.34 -9.88 13.03
C LEU A 36 1.04 -11.01 12.06
N ASP A 37 -0.12 -11.00 11.39
CA ASP A 37 -0.43 -11.91 10.28
C ASP A 37 -0.17 -11.21 8.94
N THR A 38 -0.63 -9.97 8.80
CA THR A 38 -0.54 -9.21 7.54
C THR A 38 0.90 -9.01 7.05
N ILE A 39 1.87 -8.75 7.95
CA ILE A 39 3.26 -8.54 7.51
C ILE A 39 3.89 -9.85 7.00
N PRO A 40 3.77 -11.00 7.69
CA PRO A 40 4.10 -12.31 7.12
C PRO A 40 3.43 -12.58 5.78
N ASP A 41 2.14 -12.30 5.63
CA ASP A 41 1.43 -12.53 4.37
C ASP A 41 2.01 -11.68 3.22
N ILE A 42 2.35 -10.40 3.47
CA ILE A 42 3.07 -9.55 2.50
C ILE A 42 4.43 -10.15 2.16
N TYR A 43 5.16 -10.65 3.15
CA TYR A 43 6.47 -11.28 2.95
C TYR A 43 6.35 -12.49 2.03
N GLU A 44 5.46 -13.43 2.34
CA GLU A 44 5.23 -14.64 1.55
C GLU A 44 4.77 -14.29 0.13
N LYS A 45 3.90 -13.28 -0.01
CA LYS A 45 3.43 -12.80 -1.31
C LYS A 45 4.56 -12.26 -2.17
N LEU A 46 5.40 -11.39 -1.61
CA LEU A 46 6.57 -10.83 -2.29
C LEU A 46 7.59 -11.91 -2.64
N GLN A 47 7.81 -12.88 -1.75
CA GLN A 47 8.68 -14.01 -2.03
C GLN A 47 8.15 -14.84 -3.20
N GLY A 48 6.85 -15.11 -3.23
CA GLY A 48 6.20 -15.81 -4.34
C GLY A 48 6.32 -15.08 -5.67
N ILE A 49 6.15 -13.74 -5.68
CA ILE A 49 6.34 -12.90 -6.88
C ILE A 49 7.80 -12.95 -7.31
N THR A 50 8.74 -12.66 -6.42
CA THR A 50 10.17 -12.62 -6.79
C THR A 50 10.70 -13.96 -7.27
N ALA A 51 10.26 -15.08 -6.69
CA ALA A 51 10.57 -16.42 -7.17
C ALA A 51 9.99 -16.68 -8.57
N LYS A 52 8.75 -16.24 -8.84
CA LYS A 52 8.10 -16.40 -10.16
C LYS A 52 8.86 -15.67 -11.29
N TYR A 53 9.53 -14.56 -10.96
CA TYR A 53 10.29 -13.74 -11.89
C TYR A 53 11.81 -13.89 -11.72
N GLU A 54 12.31 -14.95 -11.08
CA GLU A 54 13.74 -15.08 -10.75
C GLU A 54 14.65 -14.97 -11.98
N GLU A 55 14.29 -15.66 -13.06
CA GLU A 55 15.00 -15.70 -14.35
C GLU A 55 14.75 -14.45 -15.21
N ASN A 56 13.63 -13.75 -15.00
CA ASN A 56 13.18 -12.61 -15.81
C ASN A 56 12.91 -11.38 -14.94
N TYR A 57 13.80 -11.11 -13.98
CA TYR A 57 13.58 -10.05 -12.99
C TYR A 57 13.50 -8.67 -13.63
N ASP A 58 14.14 -8.47 -14.80
CA ASP A 58 14.09 -7.21 -15.54
C ASP A 58 12.64 -6.82 -15.85
N ILE A 59 11.81 -7.79 -16.28
CA ILE A 59 10.37 -7.59 -16.54
C ILE A 59 9.65 -7.12 -15.27
N LEU A 60 9.91 -7.76 -14.13
CA LEU A 60 9.31 -7.38 -12.85
C LEU A 60 9.73 -5.96 -12.44
N SER A 61 11.00 -5.61 -12.66
CA SER A 61 11.58 -4.33 -12.28
C SER A 61 11.11 -3.16 -13.15
N GLU A 62 10.62 -3.44 -14.36
CA GLU A 62 10.04 -2.48 -15.29
C GLU A 62 8.56 -2.18 -15.00
N ILE A 63 7.87 -3.04 -14.24
CA ILE A 63 6.46 -2.79 -13.87
C ILE A 63 6.39 -1.59 -12.91
N ASP A 64 5.85 -0.46 -13.38
CA ASP A 64 5.73 0.79 -12.61
C ASP A 64 5.04 0.59 -11.26
N TYR A 65 3.95 -0.18 -11.26
CA TYR A 65 3.24 -0.53 -10.03
C TYR A 65 4.15 -1.22 -9.00
N PHE A 66 4.92 -2.21 -9.42
CA PHE A 66 5.81 -2.94 -8.52
C PHE A 66 6.90 -2.05 -7.95
N GLN A 67 7.45 -1.14 -8.77
CA GLN A 67 8.44 -0.15 -8.31
C GLN A 67 7.85 0.75 -7.22
N ILE A 68 6.67 1.33 -7.46
CA ILE A 68 5.98 2.21 -6.50
C ILE A 68 5.60 1.44 -5.23
N TYR A 69 5.15 0.19 -5.38
CA TYR A 69 4.77 -0.68 -4.27
C TYR A 69 5.96 -0.93 -3.32
N ILE A 70 7.12 -1.35 -3.85
CA ILE A 70 8.30 -1.65 -3.03
C ILE A 70 8.79 -0.39 -2.29
N LEU A 71 8.84 0.76 -2.98
CA LEU A 71 9.23 2.03 -2.36
C LEU A 71 8.25 2.44 -1.26
N THR A 72 6.95 2.28 -1.51
CA THR A 72 5.89 2.55 -0.53
C THR A 72 6.04 1.66 0.70
N LEU A 73 6.25 0.37 0.51
CA LEU A 73 6.36 -0.60 1.59
C LEU A 73 7.60 -0.33 2.46
N ILE A 74 8.74 -0.02 1.85
CA ILE A 74 9.96 0.38 2.58
C ILE A 74 9.68 1.62 3.42
N GLU A 75 9.02 2.63 2.85
CA GLU A 75 8.72 3.87 3.55
C GLU A 75 7.76 3.65 4.73
N LYS A 76 6.72 2.83 4.54
CA LYS A 76 5.80 2.44 5.64
C LYS A 76 6.52 1.68 6.74
N CYS A 77 7.43 0.76 6.40
CA CYS A 77 8.23 0.09 7.42
C CYS A 77 9.14 1.04 8.19
N LYS A 78 9.80 1.99 7.52
CA LYS A 78 10.60 3.02 8.19
C LYS A 78 9.74 3.87 9.12
N GLN A 79 8.53 4.27 8.70
CA GLN A 79 7.58 5.01 9.53
C GLN A 79 7.20 4.21 10.77
N THR A 80 6.86 2.93 10.63
CA THR A 80 6.55 2.03 11.74
C THR A 80 7.72 1.92 12.71
N ILE A 81 8.93 1.67 12.21
CA ILE A 81 10.15 1.58 13.06
C ILE A 81 10.43 2.89 13.80
N ASN A 82 10.28 4.02 13.11
CA ASN A 82 10.47 5.34 13.72
C ASN A 82 9.40 5.65 14.77
N LEU A 83 8.16 5.18 14.57
CA LEU A 83 7.10 5.30 15.56
C LEU A 83 7.48 4.57 16.86
N PHE A 84 7.98 3.34 16.78
CA PHE A 84 8.48 2.61 17.95
C PHE A 84 9.66 3.34 18.62
N LYS A 85 10.63 3.80 17.83
CA LYS A 85 11.83 4.49 18.33
C LYS A 85 11.50 5.79 19.06
N ASN A 86 10.59 6.58 18.49
CA ASN A 86 10.28 7.93 18.97
C ASN A 86 9.27 7.93 20.12
N SER A 87 8.31 7.00 20.11
CA SER A 87 7.24 6.94 21.11
C SER A 87 7.68 6.28 22.43
N LYS A 88 8.74 5.46 22.42
CA LYS A 88 9.24 4.73 23.60
C LYS A 88 8.08 4.01 24.32
N GLU A 89 7.88 4.24 25.62
CA GLU A 89 6.82 3.60 26.41
C GLU A 89 5.40 3.92 25.92
N LYS A 90 5.19 5.07 25.26
CA LYS A 90 3.84 5.46 24.79
C LYS A 90 3.26 4.44 23.81
N ILE A 91 4.08 3.71 23.05
CA ILE A 91 3.57 2.70 22.09
C ILE A 91 2.82 1.54 22.78
N PHE A 92 3.08 1.31 24.06
CA PHE A 92 2.44 0.27 24.87
C PHE A 92 1.16 0.75 25.57
N ASP A 93 0.94 2.06 25.63
CA ASP A 93 -0.30 2.64 26.14
C ASP A 93 -1.38 2.60 25.05
N ILE A 94 -2.48 1.88 25.33
CA ILE A 94 -3.53 1.58 24.36
C ILE A 94 -4.27 2.85 23.89
N ASP A 95 -4.35 3.86 24.75
CA ASP A 95 -5.08 5.10 24.49
C ASP A 95 -4.17 6.21 23.95
N SER A 96 -2.89 5.92 23.73
CA SER A 96 -1.95 6.91 23.22
C SER A 96 -2.11 7.16 21.72
N ASP A 97 -1.76 8.38 21.29
CA ASP A 97 -1.62 8.72 19.87
C ASP A 97 -0.64 7.80 19.14
N ALA A 98 0.39 7.34 19.83
CA ALA A 98 1.38 6.42 19.28
C ALA A 98 0.73 5.08 18.91
N ARG A 99 -0.11 4.55 19.79
CA ARG A 99 -0.85 3.32 19.54
C ARG A 99 -1.87 3.50 18.45
N PHE A 100 -2.62 4.60 18.45
CA PHE A 100 -3.56 4.91 17.37
C PHE A 100 -2.88 4.95 16.00
N ARG A 101 -1.70 5.59 15.90
CA ARG A 101 -0.89 5.60 14.67
C ARG A 101 -0.43 4.21 14.24
N LEU A 102 -0.09 3.32 15.19
CA LEU A 102 0.26 1.93 14.87
C LEU A 102 -0.95 1.16 14.31
N VAL A 103 -2.15 1.36 14.86
CA VAL A 103 -3.40 0.79 14.32
C VAL A 103 -3.64 1.29 12.90
N LYS A 104 -3.48 2.60 12.66
CA LYS A 104 -3.60 3.17 11.30
C LYS A 104 -2.57 2.56 10.34
N LEU A 105 -1.32 2.40 10.75
CA LEU A 105 -0.30 1.73 9.94
C LEU A 105 -0.64 0.26 9.66
N SER A 106 -1.21 -0.44 10.65
CA SER A 106 -1.68 -1.82 10.48
C SER A 106 -2.76 -1.92 9.39
N LEU A 107 -3.69 -0.95 9.35
CA LEU A 107 -4.69 -0.85 8.29
C LEU A 107 -4.05 -0.59 6.93
N VAL A 108 -3.08 0.32 6.85
CA VAL A 108 -2.34 0.60 5.61
C VAL A 108 -1.62 -0.65 5.09
N TYR A 109 -1.00 -1.46 5.96
CA TYR A 109 -0.40 -2.73 5.55
C TYR A 109 -1.44 -3.71 4.98
N SER A 110 -2.63 -3.78 5.58
CA SER A 110 -3.70 -4.63 5.05
C SER A 110 -4.15 -4.15 3.67
N HIS A 111 -4.24 -2.84 3.44
CA HIS A 111 -4.55 -2.30 2.11
C HIS A 111 -3.43 -2.57 1.10
N LEU A 112 -2.16 -2.44 1.48
CA LEU A 112 -1.02 -2.79 0.63
C LEU A 112 -1.06 -4.26 0.22
N LEU A 113 -1.35 -5.17 1.15
CA LEU A 113 -1.49 -6.59 0.83
C LEU A 113 -2.60 -6.83 -0.20
N ASN A 114 -3.80 -6.31 0.05
CA ASN A 114 -4.94 -6.50 -0.85
C ASN A 114 -4.67 -5.92 -2.26
N ASP A 115 -4.04 -4.74 -2.33
CA ASP A 115 -3.66 -4.10 -3.58
C ASP A 115 -2.63 -4.94 -4.36
N LEU A 116 -1.62 -5.48 -3.66
CA LEU A 116 -0.63 -6.38 -4.26
C LEU A 116 -1.26 -7.67 -4.78
N GLU A 117 -2.17 -8.27 -4.00
CA GLU A 117 -2.87 -9.49 -4.39
C GLU A 117 -3.81 -9.29 -5.57
N ALA A 118 -4.46 -8.12 -5.65
CA ALA A 118 -5.33 -7.74 -6.75
C ALA A 118 -4.58 -7.65 -8.08
N LEU A 119 -3.36 -7.11 -8.08
CA LEU A 119 -2.54 -6.92 -9.29
C LEU A 119 -1.58 -8.08 -9.57
N PHE A 120 -1.33 -8.95 -8.59
CA PHE A 120 -0.57 -10.19 -8.74
C PHE A 120 -1.36 -11.45 -8.32
N PRO A 121 -2.54 -11.72 -8.89
CA PRO A 121 -3.27 -12.96 -8.60
C PRO A 121 -2.38 -14.13 -9.07
N GLN A 122 -2.01 -15.05 -8.17
CA GLN A 122 -1.03 -16.11 -8.44
C GLN A 122 0.41 -15.62 -8.74
N ASN A 123 0.81 -14.51 -8.11
CA ASN A 123 2.18 -14.01 -8.14
C ASN A 123 2.67 -13.58 -9.53
N THR A 124 1.74 -13.38 -10.47
CA THR A 124 2.00 -12.92 -11.84
C THR A 124 1.25 -11.62 -12.04
N PHE A 125 1.93 -10.61 -12.60
CA PHE A 125 1.31 -9.31 -12.86
C PHE A 125 0.18 -9.44 -13.88
N VAL A 126 -1.00 -8.92 -13.54
CA VAL A 126 -2.17 -8.89 -14.42
C VAL A 126 -2.62 -7.43 -14.58
N PRO A 127 -2.37 -6.79 -15.73
CA PRO A 127 -2.77 -5.40 -15.95
C PRO A 127 -4.29 -5.25 -16.16
N SER A 128 -4.98 -6.32 -16.53
CA SER A 128 -6.42 -6.33 -16.82
C SER A 128 -7.30 -6.40 -15.56
N PHE A 129 -7.00 -5.56 -14.56
CA PHE A 129 -7.85 -5.44 -13.38
C PHE A 129 -9.25 -4.93 -13.79
N ARG A 130 -10.30 -5.57 -13.28
CA ARG A 130 -11.68 -5.22 -13.62
C ARG A 130 -12.29 -4.35 -12.54
N ILE A 131 -12.46 -3.06 -12.84
CA ILE A 131 -13.26 -2.14 -12.03
C ILE A 131 -14.73 -2.63 -12.02
N THR A 132 -15.30 -2.71 -10.83
CA THR A 132 -16.62 -3.25 -10.51
C THR A 132 -17.74 -2.39 -11.10
N LYS A 133 -17.64 -1.06 -11.00
CA LYS A 133 -18.65 -0.13 -11.50
C LYS A 133 -18.37 0.23 -12.98
N PRO A 134 -19.31 -0.02 -13.92
CA PRO A 134 -19.07 0.25 -15.34
C PRO A 134 -18.75 1.72 -15.66
N ASN A 135 -19.42 2.67 -14.99
CA ASN A 135 -19.16 4.10 -15.20
C ASN A 135 -17.76 4.50 -14.70
N ALA A 136 -17.32 3.94 -13.57
CA ALA A 136 -15.98 4.18 -13.04
C ALA A 136 -14.92 3.55 -13.96
N ALA A 137 -15.17 2.32 -14.44
CA ALA A 137 -14.31 1.64 -15.41
C ALA A 137 -14.12 2.47 -16.69
N HIS A 138 -15.23 2.98 -17.25
CA HIS A 138 -15.19 3.84 -18.43
C HIS A 138 -14.43 5.14 -18.16
N TRP A 139 -14.64 5.76 -17.00
CA TRP A 139 -13.94 6.97 -16.61
C TRP A 139 -12.42 6.75 -16.49
N TRP A 140 -12.00 5.66 -15.85
CA TRP A 140 -10.57 5.32 -15.71
C TRP A 140 -9.90 5.14 -17.06
N VAL A 141 -10.46 4.27 -17.92
CA VAL A 141 -9.91 3.99 -19.26
C VAL A 141 -9.84 5.27 -20.11
N THR A 142 -10.84 6.14 -20.01
CA THR A 142 -10.88 7.42 -20.76
C THR A 142 -9.76 8.37 -20.34
N ASN A 143 -9.37 8.37 -19.07
CA ASN A 143 -8.38 9.32 -18.53
C ASN A 143 -6.96 8.75 -18.46
N PHE A 144 -6.81 7.44 -18.23
CA PHE A 144 -5.52 6.81 -17.93
C PHE A 144 -5.21 5.57 -18.79
N GLY A 145 -6.11 5.19 -19.70
CA GLY A 145 -5.92 4.02 -20.56
C GLY A 145 -5.74 2.73 -19.76
N ASP A 146 -4.68 1.99 -20.07
CA ASP A 146 -4.33 0.71 -19.43
C ASP A 146 -3.45 0.86 -18.18
N SER A 147 -3.24 2.09 -17.68
CA SER A 147 -2.46 2.30 -16.46
C SER A 147 -3.15 1.67 -15.24
N VAL A 148 -2.39 0.91 -14.45
CA VAL A 148 -2.87 0.31 -13.18
C VAL A 148 -2.57 1.17 -11.95
N ILE A 149 -1.77 2.22 -12.12
CA ILE A 149 -1.41 3.16 -11.06
C ILE A 149 -1.08 4.51 -11.69
N VAL A 150 -1.51 5.60 -11.05
CA VAL A 150 -1.23 6.97 -11.48
C VAL A 150 -0.84 7.83 -10.28
N SER A 151 -0.06 8.89 -10.49
CA SER A 151 0.23 9.84 -9.42
C SER A 151 -1.05 10.56 -8.98
N TRP A 152 -1.13 10.93 -7.71
CA TRP A 152 -2.24 11.71 -7.18
C TRP A 152 -2.44 13.01 -7.97
N GLN A 153 -1.36 13.66 -8.39
CA GLN A 153 -1.45 14.89 -9.18
C GLN A 153 -2.15 14.67 -10.53
N LEU A 154 -1.82 13.58 -11.23
CA LEU A 154 -2.48 13.22 -12.48
C LEU A 154 -3.95 12.85 -12.24
N PHE A 155 -4.21 12.01 -11.24
CA PHE A 155 -5.56 11.61 -10.87
C PHE A 155 -6.45 12.81 -10.52
N LYS A 156 -5.95 13.70 -9.66
CA LYS A 156 -6.61 14.95 -9.25
C LYS A 156 -6.99 15.80 -10.45
N ASN A 157 -6.10 15.98 -11.42
CA ASN A 157 -6.36 16.81 -12.59
C ASN A 157 -7.51 16.26 -13.45
N SER A 158 -7.56 14.95 -13.66
CA SER A 158 -8.67 14.29 -14.36
C SER A 158 -9.98 14.36 -13.55
N LEU A 159 -9.89 14.22 -12.22
CA LEU A 159 -11.03 14.26 -11.32
C LEU A 159 -11.73 15.62 -11.35
N ILE A 160 -10.99 16.73 -11.24
CA ILE A 160 -11.56 18.10 -11.25
C ILE A 160 -12.13 18.51 -12.61
N GLN A 161 -11.67 17.89 -13.70
CA GLN A 161 -12.21 18.13 -15.04
C GLN A 161 -13.58 17.45 -15.23
N THR A 162 -13.80 16.34 -14.51
CA THR A 162 -15.04 15.55 -14.62
C THR A 162 -16.05 15.93 -13.56
N PHE A 163 -15.60 16.15 -12.32
CA PHE A 163 -16.43 16.37 -11.16
C PHE A 163 -16.16 17.75 -10.57
N ARG A 164 -17.22 18.43 -10.16
CA ARG A 164 -17.11 19.71 -9.47
C ARG A 164 -16.53 19.51 -8.07
N ILE A 165 -15.43 20.19 -7.78
CA ILE A 165 -14.78 20.21 -6.46
C ILE A 165 -14.67 21.67 -6.02
N ASP A 166 -15.26 21.99 -4.87
CA ASP A 166 -15.53 23.37 -4.44
C ASP A 166 -14.40 23.96 -3.56
N SER A 167 -13.47 23.14 -3.05
CA SER A 167 -12.38 23.64 -2.19
C SER A 167 -11.16 22.71 -2.10
N ASP A 168 -10.02 23.28 -1.70
CA ASP A 168 -8.80 22.52 -1.39
C ASP A 168 -8.96 21.58 -0.19
N THR A 169 -9.80 21.94 0.78
CA THR A 169 -10.13 21.06 1.91
C THR A 169 -10.87 19.81 1.45
N GLN A 170 -11.80 19.96 0.50
CA GLN A 170 -12.49 18.82 -0.11
C GLN A 170 -11.52 17.93 -0.90
N LEU A 171 -10.57 18.53 -1.64
CA LEU A 171 -9.52 17.78 -2.34
C LEU A 171 -8.64 16.98 -1.38
N LEU A 172 -8.25 17.56 -0.25
CA LEU A 172 -7.46 16.87 0.76
C LEU A 172 -8.23 15.71 1.37
N ALA A 173 -9.51 15.92 1.72
CA ALA A 173 -10.37 14.86 2.25
C ALA A 173 -10.55 13.71 1.24
N LEU A 174 -10.73 14.04 -0.05
CA LEU A 174 -10.77 13.05 -1.12
C LEU A 174 -9.46 12.27 -1.24
N GLN A 175 -8.32 12.96 -1.21
CA GLN A 175 -7.01 12.28 -1.23
C GLN A 175 -6.92 11.26 -0.10
N THR A 176 -7.21 11.67 1.13
CA THR A 176 -7.13 10.77 2.29
C THR A 176 -8.13 9.61 2.27
N THR A 177 -9.17 9.70 1.43
CA THR A 177 -10.20 8.65 1.29
C THR A 177 -9.83 7.66 0.18
N ILE A 178 -9.23 8.14 -0.91
CA ILE A 178 -8.86 7.32 -2.07
C ILE A 178 -7.48 6.68 -1.90
N ASP A 179 -6.47 7.45 -1.46
CA ASP A 179 -5.08 7.01 -1.24
C ASP A 179 -4.97 6.25 0.10
N ILE A 180 -5.58 5.06 0.14
CA ILE A 180 -5.65 4.20 1.31
C ILE A 180 -4.29 3.56 1.64
N THR A 181 -3.38 3.45 0.67
CA THR A 181 -1.97 3.05 0.89
C THR A 181 -1.07 4.22 1.31
N CYS A 182 -1.59 5.46 1.29
CA CYS A 182 -0.97 6.70 1.73
C CYS A 182 0.39 6.96 1.05
N ASN A 183 0.47 6.84 -0.27
CA ASN A 183 1.71 6.97 -1.05
C ASN A 183 1.72 8.11 -2.09
N ASN A 184 0.65 8.92 -2.16
CA ASN A 184 0.42 9.94 -3.19
C ASN A 184 0.29 9.38 -4.61
N TYR A 185 -0.11 8.12 -4.74
CA TYR A 185 -0.56 7.49 -5.96
C TYR A 185 -2.00 7.00 -5.75
N VAL A 186 -2.64 6.62 -6.85
CA VAL A 186 -3.92 5.93 -6.85
C VAL A 186 -3.76 4.71 -7.74
N SER A 187 -3.81 3.51 -7.15
CA SER A 187 -3.89 2.28 -7.93
C SER A 187 -5.31 2.09 -8.48
N ILE A 188 -5.44 1.29 -9.53
CA ILE A 188 -6.73 0.92 -10.10
C ILE A 188 -7.60 0.15 -9.10
N PHE A 189 -6.98 -0.56 -8.16
CA PHE A 189 -7.65 -1.22 -7.05
C PHE A 189 -8.15 -0.21 -6.02
N GLU A 190 -7.33 0.76 -5.60
CA GLU A 190 -7.76 1.82 -4.68
C GLU A 190 -8.94 2.63 -5.26
N PHE A 191 -8.89 2.90 -6.56
CA PHE A 191 -9.99 3.53 -7.27
C PHE A 191 -11.26 2.67 -7.26
N ASP A 192 -11.18 1.37 -7.54
CA ASP A 192 -12.34 0.48 -7.50
C ASP A 192 -12.94 0.38 -6.09
N VAL A 193 -12.11 0.28 -5.05
CA VAL A 193 -12.55 0.28 -3.65
C VAL A 193 -13.32 1.56 -3.30
N PHE A 194 -12.92 2.69 -3.87
CA PHE A 194 -13.58 3.97 -3.64
C PHE A 194 -14.94 4.12 -4.35
N THR A 195 -15.13 3.51 -5.53
CA THR A 195 -16.29 3.75 -6.43
C THR A 195 -17.42 2.73 -6.34
#